data_AF-A0A7J9CE88-F1
#
_entry.id   AF-A0A7J9CE88-F1
#
_cell.length_a   1.000
_cell.length_b   1.000
_cell.length_c   1.000
_cell.angle_alpha   90.00
_cell.angle_beta   90.00
_cell.angle_gamma   90.00
#
_symmetry.space_group_name_H-M   'P 1'
#
loop_
_entity.id
_entity.type
_entity.pdbx_description
1 polymer ?
#
loop_
_entity_poly.entity_id
_entity_poly.type
_entity_poly.pdbx_seq_one_letter_code
_entity_poly.pdbx_strand_id
1 'polypeptide(L)'
;MDIIIDYLTDGKGEWTRQLDTEFPISFPHVRLSLMAKMWFPFFFTRINPEVNVSKINTFVATMLYAILQKERICIGTLIYRSMIRCIRKKKIGLLFPHLVITLCKQEKVPMGRSELFL
;
A
#
# COMPACT_ATOMS: atom_id res chain seq x y z
N MET A 1 -2.25 -16.26 3.90
CA MET A 1 -2.20 -15.47 2.65
C MET A 1 -3.21 -15.97 1.63
N ASP A 2 -3.51 -17.27 1.61
CA ASP A 2 -4.48 -17.82 0.66
C ASP A 2 -5.91 -17.36 0.95
N ILE A 3 -6.30 -17.20 2.22
CA ILE A 3 -7.58 -16.56 2.61
C ILE A 3 -7.73 -15.15 2.02
N ILE A 4 -6.63 -14.39 1.94
CA ILE A 4 -6.66 -13.01 1.43
C ILE A 4 -6.97 -13.02 -0.07
N ILE A 5 -6.27 -13.83 -0.86
CA ILE A 5 -6.50 -13.87 -2.31
C ILE A 5 -7.86 -14.50 -2.64
N ASP A 6 -8.25 -15.54 -1.92
CA ASP A 6 -9.55 -16.19 -2.07
C ASP A 6 -10.67 -15.16 -1.89
N TYR A 7 -10.65 -14.42 -0.78
CA TYR A 7 -11.62 -13.36 -0.52
C TYR A 7 -11.56 -12.22 -1.55
N LEU A 8 -10.37 -11.75 -1.92
CA LEU A 8 -10.22 -10.62 -2.83
C LEU A 8 -10.56 -10.95 -4.29
N THR A 9 -10.70 -12.23 -4.64
CA THR A 9 -10.90 -12.69 -6.04
C THR A 9 -12.11 -13.59 -6.22
N ASP A 10 -12.97 -13.69 -5.20
CA ASP A 10 -14.12 -14.59 -5.16
C ASP A 10 -13.71 -16.05 -5.48
N GLY A 11 -12.55 -16.48 -4.96
CA GLY A 11 -11.96 -17.81 -5.12
C GLY A 11 -11.35 -18.11 -6.49
N LYS A 12 -11.20 -17.11 -7.37
CA LYS A 12 -10.73 -17.30 -8.76
C LYS A 12 -9.28 -16.89 -9.00
N GLY A 13 -8.58 -16.47 -7.95
CA GLY A 13 -7.23 -15.92 -8.02
C GLY A 13 -6.18 -16.87 -7.48
N GLU A 14 -4.96 -16.72 -8.01
CA GLU A 14 -3.79 -17.44 -7.53
C GLU A 14 -2.61 -16.49 -7.35
N TRP A 15 -1.83 -16.72 -6.29
CA TRP A 15 -0.61 -15.97 -6.04
C TRP A 15 0.47 -16.38 -7.03
N THR A 16 1.09 -15.41 -7.68
CA THR A 16 2.46 -15.60 -8.18
C THR A 16 3.38 -15.73 -6.97
N ARG A 17 4.07 -16.86 -6.86
CA ARG A 17 4.97 -17.19 -5.75
C ARG A 17 6.43 -17.07 -6.17
N GLN A 18 7.31 -16.84 -5.18
CA GLN A 18 8.75 -16.90 -5.38
C GLN A 18 9.18 -18.36 -5.54
N LEU A 19 10.04 -18.66 -6.52
CA LEU A 19 10.38 -20.03 -6.92
C LEU A 19 11.10 -20.85 -5.84
N ASP A 20 11.84 -20.18 -4.96
CA ASP A 20 12.71 -20.78 -3.94
C ASP A 20 12.00 -21.00 -2.60
N THR A 21 11.08 -20.11 -2.24
CA THR A 21 10.47 -20.01 -0.92
C THR A 21 8.96 -20.23 -0.93
N GLU A 22 8.37 -20.38 -2.12
CA GLU A 22 6.93 -20.39 -2.38
C GLU A 22 6.18 -19.17 -1.79
N PHE A 23 6.92 -18.12 -1.45
CA PHE A 23 6.37 -16.96 -0.79
C PHE A 23 5.50 -16.18 -1.79
N PRO A 24 4.24 -15.84 -1.44
CA PRO A 24 3.38 -15.05 -2.31
C PRO A 24 4.00 -13.68 -2.61
N ILE A 25 3.99 -13.28 -3.88
CA ILE A 25 4.56 -12.01 -4.34
C ILE A 25 3.46 -11.07 -4.81
N SER A 26 2.63 -11.54 -5.74
CA SER A 26 1.60 -10.70 -6.37
C SER A 26 0.54 -11.51 -7.09
N PHE A 27 -0.57 -10.88 -7.49
CA PHE A 27 -1.51 -11.43 -8.48
C PHE A 27 -2.04 -10.31 -9.40
N PRO A 28 -2.61 -10.62 -10.58
CA PRO A 28 -3.10 -9.60 -11.51
C PRO A 28 -4.31 -8.83 -10.96
N HIS A 29 -4.33 -7.49 -11.08
CA HIS A 29 -5.44 -6.67 -10.57
C HIS A 29 -6.80 -7.02 -11.20
N VAL A 30 -6.80 -7.51 -12.44
CA VAL A 30 -8.00 -7.91 -13.17
C VAL A 30 -8.79 -9.02 -12.45
N ARG A 31 -8.11 -9.80 -11.59
CA ARG A 31 -8.71 -10.89 -10.79
C ARG A 31 -9.43 -10.39 -9.55
N LEU A 32 -9.32 -9.12 -9.17
CA LEU A 32 -10.04 -8.57 -8.03
C LEU A 32 -11.56 -8.71 -8.22
N SER A 33 -12.25 -9.02 -7.12
CA SER A 33 -13.71 -8.96 -7.00
C SER A 33 -14.22 -7.54 -7.25
N LEU A 34 -15.51 -7.40 -7.54
CA LEU A 34 -16.10 -6.09 -7.81
C LEU A 34 -15.90 -5.12 -6.64
N MET A 35 -16.12 -5.59 -5.41
CA MET A 35 -15.95 -4.78 -4.21
C MET A 35 -14.50 -4.33 -4.02
N ALA A 36 -13.54 -5.24 -4.21
CA ALA A 36 -12.13 -4.90 -4.10
C ALA A 36 -11.68 -3.93 -5.20
N LYS A 37 -12.21 -4.07 -6.42
CA LYS A 37 -11.96 -3.13 -7.54
C LYS A 37 -12.45 -1.71 -7.23
N MET A 38 -13.55 -1.54 -6.51
CA MET A 38 -14.03 -0.20 -6.13
C MET A 38 -13.09 0.51 -5.15
N TRP A 39 -12.49 -0.24 -4.21
CA TRP A 39 -11.53 0.33 -3.25
C TRP A 39 -10.13 0.50 -3.81
N PHE A 40 -9.79 -0.26 -4.85
CA PHE A 40 -8.45 -0.26 -5.44
C PHE A 40 -7.97 1.15 -5.89
N PRO A 41 -8.74 1.96 -6.64
CA PRO A 41 -8.33 3.32 -7.01
C PRO A 41 -8.02 4.21 -5.80
N PHE A 42 -8.79 4.09 -4.71
CA PHE A 42 -8.54 4.85 -3.49
C PHE A 42 -7.17 4.50 -2.90
N PHE A 43 -6.81 3.22 -2.89
CA PHE A 43 -5.52 2.76 -2.39
C PHE A 43 -4.35 3.38 -3.16
N PHE A 44 -4.38 3.36 -4.49
CA PHE A 44 -3.27 3.88 -5.30
C PHE A 44 -3.20 5.41 -5.32
N THR A 45 -4.34 6.09 -5.21
CA THR A 45 -4.33 7.56 -5.24
C THR A 45 -4.02 8.17 -3.87
N ARG A 46 -4.37 7.51 -2.76
CA ARG A 46 -4.28 8.10 -1.41
C ARG A 46 -3.29 7.41 -0.47
N ILE A 47 -3.09 6.10 -0.61
CA ILE A 47 -2.32 5.30 0.35
C ILE A 47 -0.92 4.98 -0.18
N ASN A 48 -0.83 4.40 -1.36
CA ASN A 48 0.44 3.97 -1.93
C ASN A 48 0.46 4.33 -3.42
N PRO A 49 0.89 5.56 -3.78
CA PRO A 49 1.06 5.94 -5.16
C PRO A 49 2.20 5.15 -5.78
N GLU A 50 1.87 3.98 -6.33
CA GLU A 50 2.75 3.14 -7.12
C GLU A 50 2.43 3.30 -8.60
N VAL A 51 3.49 3.32 -9.43
CA VAL A 51 3.38 3.46 -10.89
C VAL A 51 2.82 2.19 -11.53
N ASN A 52 3.00 1.03 -10.92
CA ASN A 52 2.55 -0.25 -11.49
C ASN A 52 1.26 -0.75 -10.82
N VAL A 53 0.13 -0.37 -11.38
CA VAL A 53 -1.22 -0.80 -10.95
C VAL A 53 -1.63 -2.16 -11.52
N SER A 54 -0.85 -2.75 -12.43
CA SER A 54 -1.26 -3.97 -13.13
C SER A 54 -1.26 -5.21 -12.22
N LYS A 55 -0.40 -5.20 -11.19
CA LYS A 55 -0.21 -6.29 -10.23
C LYS A 55 -0.49 -5.82 -8.81
N ILE A 56 -1.20 -6.65 -8.05
CA ILE A 56 -1.46 -6.47 -6.62
C ILE A 56 -0.35 -7.21 -5.88
N ASN A 57 0.52 -6.49 -5.18
CA ASN A 57 1.49 -7.12 -4.30
C ASN A 57 0.84 -7.50 -2.94
N THR A 58 1.57 -8.27 -2.15
CA THR A 58 1.11 -8.76 -0.84
C THR A 58 0.69 -7.66 0.13
N PHE A 59 1.41 -6.53 0.15
CA PHE A 59 1.08 -5.39 1.01
C PHE A 59 -0.25 -4.75 0.60
N VAL A 60 -0.45 -4.49 -0.70
CA VAL A 60 -1.70 -3.93 -1.23
C VAL A 60 -2.86 -4.87 -0.95
N ALA A 61 -2.70 -6.17 -1.20
CA ALA A 61 -3.73 -7.17 -0.93
C ALA A 61 -4.12 -7.21 0.55
N THR A 62 -3.13 -7.24 1.45
CA THR A 62 -3.38 -7.27 2.91
C THR A 62 -4.16 -6.03 3.35
N MET A 63 -3.80 -4.86 2.82
CA MET A 63 -4.50 -3.62 3.15
C MET A 63 -5.93 -3.58 2.60
N LEU A 64 -6.14 -4.00 1.35
CA LEU A 64 -7.48 -4.09 0.76
C LEU A 64 -8.36 -5.05 1.56
N TYR A 65 -7.81 -6.21 1.93
CA TYR A 65 -8.51 -7.18 2.76
C TYR A 65 -8.91 -6.56 4.11
N ALA A 66 -7.97 -5.94 4.83
CA ALA A 66 -8.26 -5.29 6.10
C ALA A 66 -9.34 -4.20 5.98
N ILE A 67 -9.33 -3.39 4.91
CA ILE A 67 -10.37 -2.39 4.64
C ILE A 67 -11.74 -3.04 4.43
N LEU A 68 -11.80 -4.09 3.61
CA LEU A 68 -13.06 -4.79 3.31
C LEU A 68 -13.63 -5.53 4.53
N GLN A 69 -12.75 -6.06 5.38
CA GLN A 69 -13.12 -6.67 6.67
C GLN A 69 -13.44 -5.63 7.75
N LYS A 70 -13.32 -4.33 7.45
CA LYS A 70 -13.52 -3.22 8.41
C LYS A 70 -12.61 -3.33 9.63
N GLU A 71 -11.41 -3.86 9.44
CA GLU A 71 -10.42 -3.97 10.51
C GLU A 71 -9.84 -2.60 10.87
N ARG A 72 -9.41 -2.47 12.13
CA ARG A 72 -8.69 -1.28 12.60
C ARG A 72 -7.25 -1.34 12.10
N ILE A 73 -6.87 -0.37 11.28
CA ILE A 73 -5.51 -0.26 10.74
C ILE A 73 -4.76 0.86 11.47
N CYS A 74 -3.63 0.54 12.10
CA CYS A 74 -2.77 1.55 12.73
C CYS A 74 -1.94 2.29 11.66
N ILE A 75 -2.50 3.39 11.14
CA ILE A 75 -1.87 4.20 10.09
C ILE A 75 -0.51 4.76 10.53
N GLY A 76 -0.38 5.18 11.80
CA GLY A 76 0.88 5.71 12.33
C GLY A 76 2.04 4.73 12.23
N THR A 77 1.81 3.45 12.57
CA THR A 77 2.83 2.40 12.42
C THR A 77 3.22 2.17 10.97
N LEU A 78 2.27 2.26 10.02
CA LEU A 78 2.56 2.11 8.60
C LEU A 78 3.40 3.27 8.07
N ILE A 79 3.06 4.52 8.43
CA ILE A 79 3.85 5.71 8.09
C ILE A 79 5.26 5.56 8.65
N TYR A 80 5.42 5.26 9.93
CA TYR A 80 6.71 5.09 10.58
C TYR A 80 7.58 4.04 9.87
N ARG A 81 7.02 2.86 9.60
CA ARG A 81 7.72 1.79 8.87
C ARG A 81 8.10 2.21 7.45
N SER A 82 7.24 2.97 6.77
CA SER A 82 7.54 3.48 5.43
C SER A 82 8.69 4.50 5.45
N MET A 83 8.75 5.40 6.44
CA MET A 83 9.85 6.34 6.63
C MET A 83 11.19 5.63 6.85
N ILE A 84 11.22 4.66 7.77
CA ILE A 84 12.42 3.84 8.03
C ILE A 84 12.89 3.12 6.75
N ARG A 85 11.95 2.63 5.93
CA ARG A 85 12.27 1.99 4.65
C ARG A 85 12.81 3.00 3.63
N CYS A 86 12.27 4.22 3.56
CA CYS A 86 12.80 5.28 2.70
C CYS A 86 14.26 5.58 3.03
N ILE A 87 14.57 5.75 4.33
CA ILE A 87 15.93 6.02 4.81
C ILE A 87 16.87 4.87 4.47
N ARG A 88 16.49 3.62 4.82
CA ARG A 88 17.38 2.45 4.68
C ARG A 88 17.60 2.01 3.24
N LYS A 89 16.56 2.04 2.40
CA LYS A 89 16.59 1.45 1.05
C LYS A 89 16.69 2.48 -0.07
N LYS A 90 16.89 3.77 0.26
CA LYS A 90 16.82 4.90 -0.70
C LYS A 90 15.61 4.80 -1.63
N LYS A 91 14.48 4.29 -1.11
CA LYS A 91 13.24 4.12 -1.88
C LYS A 91 12.52 5.45 -2.01
N ILE A 92 11.86 5.65 -3.15
CA ILE A 92 11.30 6.93 -3.59
C ILE A 92 9.89 7.19 -3.02
N GLY A 93 9.21 6.20 -2.42
CA GLY A 93 7.79 6.32 -2.04
C GLY A 93 7.51 6.21 -0.53
N LEU A 94 6.86 7.24 0.02
CA LEU A 94 6.27 7.24 1.36
C LEU A 94 4.81 6.79 1.30
N LEU A 95 4.36 6.02 2.29
CA LEU A 95 2.94 5.68 2.42
C LEU A 95 2.14 6.86 2.98
N PHE A 96 0.89 6.98 2.54
CA PHE A 96 -0.05 8.04 2.91
C PHE A 96 0.50 9.46 2.70
N PRO A 97 1.11 9.78 1.54
CA PRO A 97 1.76 11.06 1.34
C PRO A 97 0.79 12.23 1.51
N HIS A 98 -0.48 12.06 1.10
CA HIS A 98 -1.50 13.09 1.27
C HIS A 98 -1.82 13.36 2.75
N LEU A 99 -1.88 12.32 3.58
CA LEU A 99 -2.10 12.48 5.03
C LEU A 99 -0.90 13.17 5.68
N VAL A 100 0.31 12.72 5.35
CA VAL A 100 1.55 13.32 5.88
C VAL A 100 1.63 14.79 5.51
N ILE A 101 1.37 15.15 4.24
CA ILE A 101 1.34 16.56 3.79
C ILE A 101 0.28 17.35 4.56
N THR A 102 -0.93 16.80 4.75
CA THR A 102 -1.99 17.48 5.50
C THR A 102 -1.57 17.74 6.94
N LEU A 103 -0.99 16.75 7.63
CA LEU A 103 -0.49 16.90 9.00
C LEU A 103 0.61 17.96 9.08
N CYS A 104 1.58 17.91 8.17
CA CYS A 104 2.64 18.92 8.11
C CYS A 104 2.10 20.34 7.84
N LYS A 105 1.05 20.49 7.02
CA LYS A 105 0.38 21.79 6.81
C LYS A 105 -0.31 22.28 8.07
N GLN A 106 -0.97 21.39 8.83
CA GLN A 106 -1.61 21.74 10.10
C GLN A 106 -0.58 22.26 11.12
N GLU A 107 0.60 21.64 11.15
CA GLU A 107 1.74 22.07 11.98
C GLU A 107 2.56 23.22 11.37
N LYS A 108 2.11 23.79 10.24
CA LYS A 108 2.77 24.91 9.55
C LYS A 108 4.24 24.65 9.19
N VAL A 109 4.59 23.39 8.89
CA VAL A 109 5.94 23.01 8.46
C VAL A 109 6.29 23.75 7.16
N PRO A 110 7.48 24.36 7.05
CA PRO A 110 7.93 25.00 5.82
C PRO A 110 7.99 24.00 4.66
N MET A 111 7.23 24.26 3.60
CA MET A 111 7.14 23.38 2.42
C MET A 111 8.06 23.82 1.26
N GLY A 112 8.85 24.87 1.46
CA GLY A 112 9.84 25.34 0.50
C GLY A 112 11.03 24.39 0.42
N ARG A 113 11.79 24.45 -0.69
CA ARG A 113 13.15 23.91 -0.70
C ARG A 113 14.02 24.79 0.20
N SER A 114 14.03 24.50 1.50
CA SER A 114 15.06 25.03 2.38
C SER A 114 16.33 24.20 2.16
N GLU A 115 17.37 24.83 1.64
CA GLU A 115 18.71 24.23 1.40
C GLU A 115 19.45 23.81 2.69
N LEU A 116 18.79 23.72 3.83
CA LEU A 116 19.45 23.60 5.13
C LEU A 116 18.66 22.67 6.07
N PHE A 117 18.80 21.37 5.86
CA PHE A 117 18.70 20.38 6.94
C PHE A 117 19.65 19.22 6.62
N LEU A 118 20.93 19.43 6.94
CA LEU A 118 21.92 18.39 7.24
C LEU A 118 22.50 18.70 8.63
#